data_AF-A0A821A0Z8-F1
#
_entry.id   AF-A0A821A0Z8-F1
#
_cell.length_a   1.000
_cell.length_b   1.000
_cell.length_c   1.000
_cell.angle_alpha   90.00
_cell.angle_beta   90.00
_cell.angle_gamma   90.00
#
_symmetry.space_group_name_H-M   'P 1'
#
loop_
_entity.id
_entity.type
_entity.pdbx_description
1 polymer ?
#
loop_
_entity_poly.entity_id
_entity_poly.type
_entity_poly.pdbx_seq_one_letter_code
_entity_poly.pdbx_strand_id
1 'polypeptide(L)'
;STPNPDSGDFHRIFCKDVVRLVETSNIHKHSTTCYKYSKGKSDTSKTCRMRMPRVLVKTSNIDLSTGQITMRRSHPWINNFNEWLISACRSNMDIKFIWSGNDAKALVYYITDYVTKSTLAFHDMFALAQQGVKSIEQQRVTNSIDNAIEKSRKLVLRCYNMIASQQEVSGVQVASYLMNYDDHYTTHTFRNLFLI
;
A
#
# COMPACT_ATOMS: atom_id res chain seq x y z
N SER A 1 -13.84 22.42 10.48
CA SER A 1 -14.93 21.46 10.26
C SER A 1 -15.21 21.39 8.78
N THR A 2 -15.65 20.24 8.28
CA THR A 2 -16.07 20.11 6.88
C THR A 2 -17.28 21.02 6.62
N PRO A 3 -17.30 21.78 5.51
CA PRO A 3 -18.42 22.68 5.19
C PRO A 3 -19.74 21.92 5.07
N ASN A 4 -20.83 22.48 5.61
CA ASN A 4 -22.17 21.89 5.51
C ASN A 4 -22.74 22.12 4.09
N PRO A 5 -23.05 21.06 3.31
CA PRO A 5 -23.63 21.18 1.96
C PRO A 5 -24.99 21.89 1.93
N ASP A 6 -25.77 21.82 3.01
CA ASP A 6 -27.12 22.41 3.06
C ASP A 6 -27.10 23.92 3.36
N SER A 7 -25.92 24.51 3.59
CA SER A 7 -25.78 25.95 3.80
C SER A 7 -25.93 26.70 2.48
N GLY A 8 -26.72 27.78 2.47
CA GLY A 8 -26.85 28.67 1.31
C GLY A 8 -25.51 29.27 0.84
N ASP A 9 -24.50 29.31 1.73
CA ASP A 9 -23.15 29.81 1.48
C ASP A 9 -22.12 28.70 1.19
N PHE A 10 -22.57 27.45 1.00
CA PHE A 10 -21.69 26.27 0.92
C PHE A 10 -20.55 26.44 -0.07
N HIS A 11 -20.83 26.85 -1.31
CA HIS A 11 -19.82 26.94 -2.37
C HIS A 11 -18.66 27.86 -1.98
N ARG A 12 -18.96 29.03 -1.40
CA ARG A 12 -17.95 30.00 -0.97
C ARG A 12 -17.10 29.45 0.18
N ILE A 13 -17.73 28.81 1.15
CA ILE A 13 -17.05 28.21 2.31
C ILE A 13 -16.19 27.01 1.86
N PHE A 14 -16.71 26.19 0.95
CA PHE A 14 -16.04 25.03 0.37
C PHE A 14 -14.77 25.42 -0.37
N CYS A 15 -14.84 26.38 -1.31
CA CYS A 15 -13.65 26.86 -2.01
C CYS A 15 -12.59 27.38 -1.04
N LYS A 16 -12.99 28.12 0.00
CA LYS A 16 -12.08 28.64 1.02
C LYS A 16 -11.42 27.51 1.84
N ASP A 17 -12.17 26.48 2.22
CA ASP A 17 -11.62 25.34 2.95
C ASP A 17 -10.68 24.51 2.07
N VAL A 18 -11.00 24.31 0.79
CA VAL A 18 -10.12 23.62 -0.17
C VAL A 18 -8.79 24.37 -0.33
N VAL A 19 -8.81 25.69 -0.53
CA VAL A 19 -7.58 26.50 -0.61
C VAL A 19 -6.72 26.31 0.64
N ARG A 20 -7.34 26.45 1.82
CA ARG A 20 -6.65 26.23 3.09
C ARG A 20 -6.02 24.84 3.17
N LEU A 21 -6.76 23.78 2.83
CA LEU A 21 -6.29 22.40 2.87
C LEU A 21 -5.13 22.17 1.90
N VAL A 22 -5.19 22.74 0.71
CA VAL A 22 -4.13 22.62 -0.30
C VAL A 22 -2.85 23.28 0.20
N GLU A 23 -2.96 24.48 0.76
CA GLU A 23 -1.83 25.24 1.31
C GLU A 23 -1.18 24.52 2.51
N THR A 24 -1.98 23.95 3.39
CA THR A 24 -1.47 23.27 4.59
C THR A 24 -0.90 21.89 4.30
N SER A 25 -1.55 21.13 3.41
CA SER A 25 -1.35 19.68 3.31
C SER A 25 -0.81 19.20 1.97
N ASN A 26 -1.04 19.92 0.87
CA ASN A 26 -0.62 19.50 -0.49
C ASN A 26 0.57 20.26 -1.08
N ILE A 27 1.08 21.29 -0.39
CA ILE A 27 2.34 21.94 -0.78
C ILE A 27 3.50 21.06 -0.31
N HIS A 28 4.32 20.62 -1.28
CA HIS A 28 5.51 19.86 -0.98
C HIS A 28 6.54 20.71 -0.24
N LYS A 29 6.95 20.23 0.93
CA LYS A 29 8.09 20.74 1.69
C LYS A 29 9.15 19.65 1.74
N HIS A 30 10.37 20.02 1.37
CA HIS A 30 11.47 19.06 1.39
C HIS A 30 11.72 18.56 2.81
N SER A 31 11.98 17.26 2.91
CA SER A 31 12.40 16.59 4.13
C SER A 31 13.55 15.64 3.81
N THR A 32 14.16 15.06 4.84
CA THR A 32 15.24 14.06 4.70
C THR A 32 14.83 12.90 3.76
N THR A 33 13.56 12.51 3.77
CA THR A 33 13.02 11.45 2.91
C THR A 33 13.08 11.76 1.41
N CYS A 34 13.08 13.05 1.05
CA CYS A 34 13.17 13.50 -0.34
C CYS A 34 14.51 13.12 -0.98
N TYR A 35 15.54 12.90 -0.16
CA TYR A 35 16.89 12.62 -0.64
C TYR A 35 17.37 11.21 -0.28
N LYS A 36 16.52 10.38 0.35
CA LYS A 36 16.86 9.03 0.83
C LYS A 36 17.51 8.12 -0.22
N TYR A 37 17.17 8.30 -1.50
CA TYR A 37 17.70 7.52 -2.62
C TYR A 37 18.43 8.37 -3.65
N SER A 38 18.74 9.63 -3.32
CA SER A 38 19.43 10.53 -4.23
C SER A 38 20.90 10.10 -4.33
N LYS A 39 21.29 9.53 -5.47
CA LYS A 39 22.68 9.12 -5.76
C LYS A 39 23.50 10.32 -6.24
N GLY A 40 23.58 11.38 -5.45
CA GLY A 40 24.42 12.54 -5.75
C GLY A 40 25.80 12.42 -5.10
N LYS A 41 26.87 12.35 -5.91
CA LYS A 41 28.28 12.45 -5.42
C LYS A 41 28.68 13.89 -5.03
N SER A 42 27.79 14.87 -5.20
CA SER A 42 27.97 16.25 -4.77
C SER A 42 26.65 16.87 -4.30
N ASP A 43 26.75 17.81 -3.36
CA ASP A 43 25.60 18.46 -2.69
C ASP A 43 24.72 19.30 -3.63
N THR A 44 25.24 19.62 -4.82
CA THR A 44 24.59 20.46 -5.84
C THR A 44 23.65 19.72 -6.80
N SER A 45 23.52 18.40 -6.72
CA SER A 45 22.72 17.59 -7.67
C SER A 45 21.65 16.69 -7.01
N LYS A 46 21.27 16.96 -5.76
CA LYS A 46 20.27 16.14 -5.06
C LYS A 46 18.87 16.32 -5.68
N THR A 47 18.53 15.46 -6.63
CA THR A 47 17.17 15.41 -7.19
C THR A 47 16.18 14.92 -6.12
N CYS A 48 15.10 15.65 -5.92
CA CYS A 48 14.01 15.25 -5.05
C CYS A 48 13.39 13.95 -5.55
N ARG A 49 13.25 12.95 -4.67
CA ARG A 49 12.59 11.67 -4.94
C ARG A 49 11.17 11.86 -5.49
N MET A 50 10.47 12.90 -5.04
CA MET A 50 9.11 13.24 -5.49
C MET A 50 9.09 14.05 -6.79
N ARG A 51 10.26 14.28 -7.41
CA ARG A 51 10.46 15.03 -8.66
C ARG A 51 9.91 16.46 -8.58
N MET A 52 10.20 17.14 -7.47
CA MET A 52 9.89 18.56 -7.27
C MET A 52 11.11 19.43 -7.59
N PRO A 53 10.94 20.63 -8.18
CA PRO A 53 9.68 21.20 -8.67
C PRO A 53 9.16 20.50 -9.94
N ARG A 54 7.84 20.42 -10.09
CA ARG A 54 7.21 19.85 -11.30
C ARG A 54 7.09 20.90 -12.41
N VAL A 55 7.17 20.45 -13.66
CA VAL A 55 6.99 21.31 -14.84
C VAL A 55 5.57 21.88 -14.86
N LEU A 56 5.44 23.18 -15.12
CA LEU A 56 4.16 23.86 -15.27
C LEU A 56 3.52 23.48 -16.61
N VAL A 57 2.19 23.32 -16.60
CA VAL A 57 1.43 22.92 -17.78
C VAL A 57 0.23 23.86 -17.89
N LYS A 58 0.13 24.61 -18.99
CA LYS A 58 -0.92 25.64 -19.15
C LYS A 58 -2.32 25.05 -19.31
N THR A 59 -2.45 23.95 -20.03
CA THR A 59 -3.73 23.30 -20.36
C THR A 59 -3.60 21.79 -20.26
N SER A 60 -4.68 21.12 -19.86
CA SER A 60 -4.70 19.66 -19.88
C SER A 60 -4.72 19.17 -21.33
N ASN A 61 -3.93 18.15 -21.63
CA ASN A 61 -3.78 17.60 -22.98
C ASN A 61 -3.63 16.08 -22.92
N ILE A 62 -4.07 15.41 -23.98
CA ILE A 62 -3.86 13.98 -24.21
C ILE A 62 -2.97 13.85 -25.43
N ASP A 63 -1.80 13.26 -25.27
CA ASP A 63 -0.95 12.88 -26.39
C ASP A 63 -1.58 11.68 -27.10
N LEU A 64 -2.03 11.87 -28.33
CA LEU A 64 -2.71 10.84 -29.13
C LEU A 64 -1.78 9.70 -29.55
N SER A 65 -0.46 9.93 -29.60
CA SER A 65 0.51 8.92 -30.01
C SER A 65 0.88 7.96 -28.88
N THR A 66 0.97 8.48 -27.65
CA THR A 66 1.35 7.70 -26.46
C THR A 66 0.18 7.37 -25.54
N GLY A 67 -0.96 8.05 -25.70
CA GLY A 67 -2.08 8.01 -24.76
C GLY A 67 -1.81 8.75 -23.44
N GLN A 68 -0.69 9.49 -23.32
CA GLN A 68 -0.32 10.14 -22.07
C GLN A 68 -1.22 11.36 -21.78
N ILE A 69 -1.85 11.35 -20.60
CA ILE A 69 -2.66 12.46 -20.12
C ILE A 69 -1.80 13.37 -19.26
N THR A 70 -1.64 14.62 -19.69
CA THR A 70 -0.99 15.67 -18.90
C THR A 70 -2.04 16.64 -18.39
N MET A 71 -2.13 16.82 -17.09
CA MET A 71 -3.07 17.76 -16.47
C MET A 71 -2.46 19.17 -16.38
N ARG A 72 -3.30 20.19 -16.54
CA ARG A 72 -2.93 21.58 -16.24
C ARG A 72 -2.34 21.67 -14.83
N ARG A 73 -1.20 22.35 -14.72
CA ARG A 73 -0.50 22.62 -13.47
C ARG A 73 -0.13 24.09 -13.41
N SER A 74 -0.75 24.81 -12.49
CA SER A 74 -0.50 26.24 -12.24
C SER A 74 0.60 26.50 -11.20
N HIS A 75 0.94 25.50 -10.37
CA HIS A 75 1.94 25.65 -9.32
C HIS A 75 2.90 24.44 -9.30
N PRO A 76 4.22 24.64 -9.23
CA PRO A 76 5.18 23.54 -9.40
C PRO A 76 5.37 22.67 -8.14
N TRP A 77 4.95 23.16 -6.98
CA TRP A 77 5.10 22.48 -5.68
C TRP A 77 3.82 21.87 -5.11
N ILE A 78 2.68 22.08 -5.78
CA ILE A 78 1.40 21.52 -5.34
C ILE A 78 1.23 20.16 -6.01
N ASN A 79 0.94 19.14 -5.20
CA ASN A 79 0.55 17.84 -5.73
C ASN A 79 -0.81 17.94 -6.42
N ASN A 80 -1.06 17.06 -7.39
CA ASN A 80 -2.36 16.97 -8.02
C ASN A 80 -3.40 16.49 -6.98
N PHE A 81 -4.52 17.18 -6.90
CA PHE A 81 -5.58 16.89 -5.93
C PHE A 81 -6.96 16.95 -6.58
N ASN A 82 -7.94 16.37 -5.90
CA ASN A 82 -9.35 16.51 -6.21
C ASN A 82 -10.02 17.22 -5.03
N GLU A 83 -10.81 18.26 -5.31
CA GLU A 83 -11.41 19.14 -4.30
C GLU A 83 -12.36 18.41 -3.33
N TRP A 84 -13.05 17.37 -3.81
CA TRP A 84 -13.97 16.57 -2.99
C TRP A 84 -13.19 15.62 -2.08
N LEU A 85 -12.21 14.91 -2.65
CA LEU A 85 -11.37 13.98 -1.90
C LEU A 85 -10.52 14.69 -0.85
N ILE A 86 -9.93 15.85 -1.16
CA ILE A 86 -9.16 16.61 -0.17
C ILE A 86 -10.07 17.13 0.95
N SER A 87 -11.30 17.52 0.65
CA SER A 87 -12.27 17.98 1.66
C SER A 87 -12.70 16.85 2.59
N ALA A 88 -12.90 15.64 2.05
CA ALA A 88 -13.28 14.46 2.81
C ALA A 88 -12.10 13.90 3.64
N CYS A 89 -10.95 13.69 3.02
CA CYS A 89 -9.79 13.04 3.65
C CYS A 89 -8.94 14.01 4.48
N ARG A 90 -8.98 15.31 4.16
CA ARG A 90 -8.23 16.41 4.81
C ARG A 90 -6.73 16.13 4.94
N SER A 91 -6.17 15.34 4.04
CA SER A 91 -4.79 14.86 4.04
C SER A 91 -4.10 15.10 2.70
N ASN A 92 -2.78 14.96 2.67
CA ASN A 92 -1.99 15.08 1.45
C ASN A 92 -2.40 14.02 0.42
N MET A 93 -2.49 14.42 -0.85
CA MET A 93 -2.83 13.55 -1.96
C MET A 93 -1.96 13.85 -3.19
N ASP A 94 -1.65 12.82 -3.98
CA ASP A 94 -0.94 12.95 -5.27
C ASP A 94 -1.66 12.09 -6.30
N ILE A 95 -2.68 12.67 -6.95
CA ILE A 95 -3.47 11.98 -7.99
C ILE A 95 -2.71 11.96 -9.31
N LYS A 96 -2.57 10.76 -9.89
CA LYS A 96 -1.97 10.57 -11.22
C LYS A 96 -2.89 9.74 -12.08
N PHE A 97 -3.09 10.20 -13.32
CA PHE A 97 -3.77 9.43 -14.35
C PHE A 97 -2.77 8.48 -15.00
N ILE A 98 -3.11 7.18 -15.02
CA ILE A 98 -2.28 6.12 -15.59
C ILE A 98 -3.20 5.28 -16.46
N TRP A 99 -3.09 5.41 -17.79
CA TRP A 99 -4.07 4.85 -18.73
C TRP A 99 -3.51 3.70 -19.58
N SER A 100 -2.26 3.77 -20.04
CA SER A 100 -1.60 2.67 -20.76
C SER A 100 -0.08 2.89 -20.89
N GLY A 101 0.65 1.87 -21.34
CA GLY A 101 2.09 1.94 -21.57
C GLY A 101 2.96 1.54 -20.38
N ASN A 102 4.18 2.06 -20.34
CA ASN A 102 5.18 1.70 -19.31
C ASN A 102 4.73 2.10 -17.89
N ASP A 103 4.03 3.22 -17.74
CA ASP A 103 3.53 3.68 -16.44
C ASP A 103 2.46 2.74 -15.86
N ALA A 104 1.57 2.21 -16.71
CA ALA A 104 0.57 1.22 -16.30
C ALA A 104 1.25 -0.09 -15.88
N LYS A 105 2.25 -0.55 -16.64
CA LYS A 105 3.03 -1.74 -16.27
C LYS A 105 3.76 -1.54 -14.95
N ALA A 106 4.41 -0.40 -14.75
CA ALA A 106 5.08 -0.05 -13.50
C ALA A 106 4.11 0.04 -12.32
N LEU A 107 2.90 0.57 -12.55
CA LEU A 107 1.84 0.60 -11.54
C LEU A 107 1.40 -0.82 -11.15
N VAL A 108 1.21 -1.71 -12.11
CA VAL A 108 0.85 -3.11 -11.82
C VAL A 108 1.95 -3.77 -10.98
N TYR A 109 3.23 -3.65 -11.38
CA TYR A 109 4.33 -4.16 -10.56
C TYR A 109 4.37 -3.55 -9.17
N TYR A 110 4.13 -2.25 -9.05
CA TYR A 110 4.07 -1.56 -7.76
C TYR A 110 2.93 -2.10 -6.89
N ILE A 111 1.71 -2.20 -7.42
CA ILE A 111 0.56 -2.73 -6.68
C ILE A 111 0.85 -4.18 -6.27
N THR A 112 1.33 -5.01 -7.19
CA THR A 112 1.68 -6.40 -6.88
C THR A 112 2.73 -6.45 -5.79
N ASP A 113 3.85 -5.73 -5.89
CA ASP A 113 4.90 -5.69 -4.87
C ASP A 113 4.35 -5.30 -3.49
N TYR A 114 3.43 -4.33 -3.43
CA TYR A 114 2.80 -3.91 -2.18
C TYR A 114 1.83 -4.95 -1.63
N VAL A 115 1.00 -5.56 -2.48
CA VAL A 115 0.02 -6.60 -2.08
C VAL A 115 0.73 -7.89 -1.67
N THR A 116 1.80 -8.26 -2.38
CA THR A 116 2.61 -9.46 -2.09
C THR A 116 3.70 -9.20 -1.07
N LYS A 117 3.80 -7.99 -0.52
CA LYS A 117 4.82 -7.65 0.46
C LYS A 117 4.63 -8.54 1.67
N SER A 118 5.53 -9.51 1.83
CA SER A 118 5.52 -10.43 2.97
C SER A 118 5.50 -9.64 4.26
N THR A 119 4.57 -9.97 5.14
CA THR A 119 4.42 -9.31 6.44
C THR A 119 5.59 -9.67 7.37
N LEU A 120 6.20 -10.84 7.19
CA LEU A 120 7.46 -11.21 7.85
C LEU A 120 8.65 -11.14 6.91
N ALA A 121 9.78 -10.67 7.44
CA ALA A 121 11.06 -10.79 6.76
C ALA A 121 11.50 -12.26 6.73
N PHE A 122 12.27 -12.63 5.71
CA PHE A 122 12.73 -14.01 5.51
C PHE A 122 13.50 -14.57 6.72
N HIS A 123 14.30 -13.74 7.40
CA HIS A 123 15.05 -14.16 8.58
C HIS A 123 14.15 -14.51 9.77
N ASP A 124 13.05 -13.78 9.96
CA ASP A 124 12.07 -14.08 11.00
C ASP A 124 11.32 -15.38 10.69
N MET A 125 10.92 -15.57 9.43
CA MET A 125 10.29 -16.82 8.99
C MET A 125 11.20 -18.02 9.21
N PHE A 126 12.50 -17.88 8.91
CA PHE A 126 13.49 -18.92 9.16
C PHE A 126 13.67 -19.21 10.66
N ALA A 127 13.75 -18.17 11.49
CA ALA A 127 13.87 -18.33 12.95
C ALA A 127 12.64 -19.04 13.54
N LEU A 128 11.43 -18.71 13.10
CA LEU A 128 10.19 -19.37 13.52
C LEU A 128 10.15 -20.84 13.06
N ALA A 129 10.56 -21.12 11.83
CA ALA A 129 10.67 -22.49 11.34
C ALA A 129 11.68 -23.30 12.18
N GLN A 130 12.84 -22.72 12.51
CA GLN A 130 13.83 -23.37 13.37
C GLN A 130 13.28 -23.64 14.78
N GLN A 131 12.54 -22.70 15.37
CA GLN A 131 11.85 -22.93 16.65
C GLN A 131 10.83 -24.07 16.53
N GLY A 132 10.11 -24.16 15.41
CA GLY A 132 9.14 -25.22 15.14
C GLY A 132 9.80 -26.60 15.14
N VAL A 133 10.94 -26.72 14.46
CA VAL A 133 11.78 -27.93 14.45
C VAL A 133 12.23 -28.30 15.87
N LYS A 134 12.82 -27.34 16.61
CA LYS A 134 13.27 -27.55 18.00
C LYS A 134 12.14 -28.01 18.93
N SER A 135 10.94 -27.46 18.76
CA SER A 135 9.77 -27.82 19.58
C SER A 135 9.35 -29.28 19.40
N ILE A 136 9.52 -29.82 18.19
CA ILE A 136 9.21 -31.23 17.88
C ILE A 136 10.33 -32.14 18.37
N GLU A 137 11.60 -31.73 18.24
CA GLU A 137 12.73 -32.47 18.80
C GLU A 137 12.62 -32.62 20.32
N GLN A 138 12.15 -31.59 21.03
CA GLN A 138 11.89 -31.65 22.47
C GLN A 138 10.71 -32.57 22.82
N GLN A 139 9.66 -32.61 21.99
CA GLN A 139 8.51 -33.51 22.19
C GLN A 139 8.80 -34.98 21.85
N ARG A 140 9.83 -35.28 21.03
CA ARG A 140 10.26 -36.66 20.73
C ARG A 140 10.66 -37.47 21.98
N VAL A 141 10.89 -36.82 23.12
CA VAL A 141 11.20 -37.49 24.40
C VAL A 141 9.97 -38.25 24.95
N THR A 142 8.76 -37.94 24.47
CA THR A 142 7.51 -38.63 24.85
C THR A 142 6.99 -39.48 23.69
N ASN A 143 7.35 -40.78 23.73
CA ASN A 143 6.83 -41.92 22.95
C ASN A 143 5.80 -41.62 21.84
N SER A 144 6.21 -41.71 20.57
CA SER A 144 5.25 -41.77 19.44
C SER A 144 5.56 -42.89 18.44
N ILE A 145 4.54 -43.72 18.20
CA ILE A 145 4.47 -44.83 17.22
C ILE A 145 4.19 -44.27 15.80
N ASP A 146 4.54 -43.01 15.54
CA ASP A 146 4.19 -42.38 14.26
C ASP A 146 5.14 -42.82 13.14
N ASN A 147 4.55 -43.19 12.00
CA ASN A 147 5.25 -43.42 10.73
C ASN A 147 6.01 -42.16 10.27
N ALA A 148 7.08 -42.35 9.49
CA ALA A 148 7.92 -41.25 9.00
C ALA A 148 7.13 -40.17 8.25
N ILE A 149 6.08 -40.57 7.52
CA ILE A 149 5.18 -39.66 6.80
C ILE A 149 4.40 -38.76 7.77
N GLU A 150 3.81 -39.34 8.82
CA GLU A 150 3.05 -38.58 9.81
C GLU A 150 3.93 -37.64 10.63
N LYS A 151 5.17 -38.04 10.90
CA LYS A 151 6.18 -37.17 11.52
C LYS A 151 6.49 -35.95 10.64
N SER A 152 6.69 -36.16 9.33
CA SER A 152 6.93 -35.08 8.38
C SER A 152 5.71 -34.15 8.25
N ARG A 153 4.50 -34.70 8.23
CA ARG A 153 3.26 -33.92 8.20
C ARG A 153 3.11 -33.04 9.44
N LYS A 154 3.30 -33.60 10.64
CA LYS A 154 3.27 -32.84 11.90
C LYS A 154 4.32 -31.74 11.92
N LEU A 155 5.52 -31.99 11.36
CA LEU A 155 6.58 -30.98 11.25
C LEU A 155 6.16 -29.81 10.37
N VAL A 156 5.69 -30.08 9.15
CA VAL A 156 5.25 -29.04 8.21
C VAL A 156 4.09 -28.24 8.82
N LEU A 157 3.09 -28.92 9.38
CA LEU A 157 1.93 -28.27 9.99
C LEU A 157 2.33 -27.37 11.17
N ARG A 158 3.29 -27.81 11.98
CA ARG A 158 3.75 -27.03 13.14
C ARG A 158 4.55 -25.80 12.73
N CYS A 159 5.48 -25.95 11.77
CA CYS A 159 6.19 -24.80 11.21
C CYS A 159 5.22 -23.81 10.58
N TYR A 160 4.23 -24.29 9.82
CA TYR A 160 3.18 -23.46 9.23
C TYR A 160 2.38 -22.72 10.30
N ASN A 161 1.86 -23.42 11.31
CA ASN A 161 1.07 -22.80 12.37
C ASN A 161 1.87 -21.76 13.18
N MET A 162 3.17 -22.01 13.42
CA MET A 162 4.04 -21.04 14.08
C MET A 162 4.22 -19.78 13.23
N ILE A 163 4.50 -19.92 11.94
CA ILE A 163 4.60 -18.79 11.01
C ILE A 163 3.27 -18.04 10.93
N ALA A 164 2.15 -18.75 10.76
CA ALA A 164 0.82 -18.17 10.67
C ALA A 164 0.42 -17.42 11.96
N SER A 165 0.79 -17.95 13.14
CA SER A 165 0.50 -17.30 14.43
C SER A 165 1.21 -15.96 14.63
N GLN A 166 2.34 -15.76 13.95
CA GLN A 166 3.13 -14.53 14.03
C GLN A 166 2.86 -13.62 12.83
N GLN A 167 1.95 -14.00 11.94
CA GLN A 167 1.61 -13.21 10.77
C GLN A 167 0.84 -11.98 11.18
N GLU A 168 1.45 -10.80 11.00
CA GLU A 168 0.76 -9.53 11.15
C GLU A 168 -0.33 -9.39 10.08
N VAL A 169 -1.52 -8.96 10.50
CA VAL A 169 -2.66 -8.67 9.62
C VAL A 169 -2.79 -7.16 9.50
N SER A 170 -3.09 -6.64 8.31
CA SER A 170 -3.25 -5.19 8.13
C SER A 170 -4.47 -4.67 8.90
N GLY A 171 -4.38 -3.45 9.45
CA GLY A 171 -5.50 -2.84 10.17
C GLY A 171 -6.78 -2.72 9.32
N VAL A 172 -6.65 -2.58 8.01
CA VAL A 172 -7.80 -2.54 7.07
C VAL A 172 -8.46 -3.92 6.96
N GLN A 173 -7.69 -5.01 6.90
CA GLN A 173 -8.24 -6.36 6.94
C GLN A 173 -8.95 -6.65 8.26
N VAL A 174 -8.35 -6.25 9.39
CA VAL A 174 -8.98 -6.38 10.71
C VAL A 174 -10.29 -5.58 10.76
N ALA A 175 -10.30 -4.34 10.29
CA ALA A 175 -11.50 -3.53 10.23
C ALA A 175 -12.57 -4.15 9.32
N SER A 176 -12.20 -4.68 8.15
CA SER A 176 -13.11 -5.38 7.24
C SER A 176 -13.77 -6.57 7.93
N TYR A 177 -12.97 -7.37 8.64
CA TYR A 177 -13.45 -8.51 9.40
C TYR A 177 -14.39 -8.11 10.54
N LEU A 178 -14.05 -7.06 11.30
CA LEU A 178 -14.89 -6.51 12.37
C LEU A 178 -16.21 -5.92 11.84
N MET A 179 -16.19 -5.35 10.64
CA MET A 179 -17.38 -4.81 9.96
C MET A 179 -18.20 -5.91 9.26
N ASN A 180 -17.78 -7.17 9.37
CA ASN A 180 -18.40 -8.32 8.73
C ASN A 180 -18.54 -8.15 7.21
N TYR A 181 -17.53 -7.54 6.58
CA TYR A 181 -17.42 -7.44 5.14
C TYR A 181 -16.79 -8.70 4.57
N ASP A 182 -17.34 -9.15 3.45
CA ASP A 182 -16.85 -10.33 2.76
C ASP A 182 -15.43 -10.10 2.23
N ASP A 183 -14.56 -11.09 2.40
CA ASP A 183 -13.15 -11.04 2.00
C ASP A 183 -12.87 -11.74 0.67
N HIS A 184 -13.91 -12.30 0.05
CA HIS A 184 -13.83 -13.00 -1.23
C HIS A 184 -14.98 -12.63 -2.15
N TYR A 185 -14.70 -12.65 -3.45
CA TYR A 185 -15.71 -12.59 -4.50
C TYR A 185 -15.66 -13.91 -5.25
N THR A 186 -16.64 -14.79 -5.03
CA THR A 186 -16.68 -16.09 -5.70
C THR A 186 -17.94 -16.24 -6.53
N THR A 187 -17.76 -16.55 -7.80
CA THR A 187 -18.86 -16.92 -8.70
C THR A 187 -19.22 -18.41 -8.59
N HIS A 188 -18.40 -19.20 -7.90
CA HIS A 188 -18.50 -20.66 -7.84
C HIS A 188 -18.45 -21.15 -6.39
N THR A 189 -19.12 -22.27 -6.11
CA THR A 189 -19.09 -22.95 -4.81
C THR A 189 -17.92 -23.91 -4.75
N PHE A 190 -16.98 -23.67 -3.83
CA PHE A 190 -15.84 -24.55 -3.59
C PHE A 190 -16.20 -25.68 -2.60
N ARG A 191 -15.51 -26.82 -2.72
CA ARG A 191 -15.62 -27.94 -1.78
C ARG A 191 -14.38 -27.99 -0.90
N ASN A 192 -14.56 -28.24 0.40
CA ASN A 192 -13.46 -28.40 1.34
C ASN A 192 -12.59 -29.59 0.95
N LEU A 193 -11.31 -29.34 0.79
CA LEU A 193 -10.31 -30.36 0.54
C LEU A 193 -9.67 -30.72 1.88
N PHE A 194 -10.15 -31.81 2.48
CA PHE A 194 -9.60 -32.31 3.73
C PHE A 194 -8.29 -33.03 3.42
N LEU A 195 -7.18 -32.44 3.85
CA LEU A 195 -5.88 -33.11 3.85
C LEU A 195 -5.87 -34.09 5.02
N ILE A 196 -6.30 -35.33 4.74
CA ILE A 196 -6.18 -36.49 5.65
C ILE A 196 -4.74 -37.00 5.61
#